data_AF-A0A9E1RUJ3-F1
#
_entry.id   AF-A0A9E1RUJ3-F1
#
_cell.length_a   1.000
_cell.length_b   1.000
_cell.length_c   1.000
_cell.angle_alpha   90.00
_cell.angle_beta   90.00
_cell.angle_gamma   90.00
#
_symmetry.space_group_name_H-M   'P 1'
#
loop_
_entity.id
_entity.type
_entity.pdbx_description
1 polymer ?
#
loop_
_entity_poly.entity_id
_entity_poly.type
_entity_poly.pdbx_seq_one_letter_code
_entity_poly.pdbx_strand_id
1 'polypeptide(L)'
;MAKVSLPEDEAMRYARLAGLDRDEAQRWWALGIGAVEAWRAADAGVDDPLQWRDHLDAEWLAAGFTREEIEPWRTMSLSASEAAAWRDSGVSRPEVAGWRALKVLPGQASVWTGQKVSADAVRALMDSGVDIKDVAILIEHSVDLGEWVAAGVKPKYVARLLATGLNPDEAAEWLDEGFSVPSISGLWRDRVPLAETRKWLDAGVPHRYVSGWIKTGLSFEKAAPWLRLGLLRQDAMVLYERGIDPEVAGVWLKSGYSFADSALLIDAEVPPPGTTDPGSYVIAEWREGSVSERSVLSLTGLRALVGTDALLESATTVRGEIEDTLAIVEAFGPSGQLEDGVMIDNEELRWITSPSGDGTLIPSDISDAVVHLWTSASWYPGGPVQFDQEEGIYSIGDRLFVNTRGDSENDVIFVGRFDPPQTGLSEAVALSSFWREQSPGEFSCELDEWEEGSP
;
A
#
# COMPACT_ATOMS: atom_id res chain seq x y z
N MET A 1 49.74 -16.56 -39.52
CA MET A 1 48.40 -16.06 -39.88
C MET A 1 48.42 -15.69 -41.35
N ALA A 2 47.52 -16.25 -42.16
CA ALA A 2 47.37 -15.82 -43.55
C ALA A 2 46.86 -14.36 -43.55
N LYS A 3 47.46 -13.48 -44.38
CA LYS A 3 46.96 -12.11 -44.54
C LYS A 3 45.59 -12.18 -45.19
N VAL A 4 44.54 -12.01 -44.40
CA VAL A 4 43.18 -11.80 -44.92
C VAL A 4 43.17 -10.39 -45.50
N SER A 5 43.24 -10.28 -46.83
CA SER A 5 43.03 -9.00 -47.52
C SER A 5 41.54 -8.76 -47.69
N LEU A 6 41.08 -7.53 -47.43
CA LEU A 6 39.75 -7.09 -47.84
C LEU A 6 39.57 -7.34 -49.36
N PRO A 7 38.40 -7.84 -49.78
CA PRO A 7 37.96 -7.71 -51.16
C PRO A 7 38.08 -6.25 -51.62
N GLU A 8 38.51 -6.04 -52.86
CA GLU A 8 38.86 -4.71 -53.41
C GLU A 8 37.72 -3.68 -53.25
N ASP A 9 36.48 -4.13 -53.42
CA ASP A 9 35.28 -3.30 -53.29
C ASP A 9 35.00 -2.85 -51.84
N GLU A 10 35.31 -3.69 -50.85
CA GLU A 10 35.12 -3.36 -49.43
C GLU A 10 36.21 -2.40 -48.93
N ALA A 11 37.46 -2.57 -49.38
CA ALA A 11 38.55 -1.65 -49.06
C ALA A 11 38.26 -0.24 -49.60
N MET A 12 37.75 -0.13 -50.83
CA MET A 12 37.36 1.16 -51.42
C MET A 12 36.18 1.82 -50.69
N ARG A 13 35.22 1.02 -50.22
CA ARG A 13 34.10 1.53 -49.41
C ARG A 13 34.58 2.02 -48.04
N TYR A 14 35.46 1.27 -47.39
CA TYR A 14 36.09 1.63 -46.11
C TYR A 14 36.89 2.93 -46.26
N ALA A 15 37.78 3.00 -47.26
CA ALA A 15 38.60 4.16 -47.58
C ALA A 15 37.74 5.42 -47.81
N ARG A 16 36.68 5.31 -48.62
CA ARG A 16 35.76 6.43 -48.88
C ARG A 16 35.03 6.90 -47.62
N LEU A 17 34.59 5.98 -46.75
CA LEU A 17 33.88 6.33 -45.52
C LEU A 17 34.79 6.98 -44.49
N ALA A 18 36.04 6.53 -44.40
CA ALA A 18 36.99 7.04 -43.42
C ALA A 18 37.82 8.24 -43.92
N GLY A 19 37.73 8.58 -45.22
CA GLY A 19 38.57 9.63 -45.82
C GLY A 19 40.04 9.22 -45.97
N LEU A 20 40.32 7.91 -45.97
CA LEU A 20 41.66 7.32 -46.02
C LEU A 20 41.98 6.87 -47.45
N ASP A 21 43.26 6.74 -47.77
CA ASP A 21 43.64 6.03 -49.00
C ASP A 21 43.47 4.51 -48.85
N ARG A 22 43.59 3.78 -49.96
CA ARG A 22 43.39 2.32 -50.00
C ARG A 22 44.39 1.56 -49.12
N ASP A 23 45.66 1.94 -49.16
CA ASP A 23 46.73 1.24 -48.45
C ASP A 23 46.59 1.48 -46.94
N GLU A 24 46.20 2.69 -46.55
CA GLU A 24 45.86 3.06 -45.20
C GLU A 24 44.64 2.29 -44.69
N ALA A 25 43.51 2.31 -45.40
CA ALA A 25 42.33 1.52 -45.05
C ALA A 25 42.65 0.03 -44.86
N GLN A 26 43.57 -0.52 -45.67
CA GLN A 26 44.01 -1.90 -45.54
C GLN A 26 44.86 -2.14 -44.28
N ARG A 27 45.66 -1.17 -43.83
CA ARG A 27 46.41 -1.25 -42.55
C ARG A 27 45.46 -1.21 -41.34
N TRP A 28 44.48 -0.30 -41.34
CA TRP A 28 43.45 -0.22 -40.30
C TRP A 28 42.64 -1.51 -40.18
N TRP A 29 42.16 -2.03 -41.32
CA TRP A 29 41.44 -3.29 -41.36
C TRP A 29 42.26 -4.50 -40.93
N ALA A 30 43.55 -4.57 -41.31
CA ALA A 30 44.43 -5.67 -40.92
C ALA A 30 44.60 -5.76 -39.39
N LEU A 31 44.35 -4.66 -38.67
CA LEU A 31 44.33 -4.60 -37.21
C LEU A 31 42.92 -4.80 -36.62
N GLY A 32 41.90 -5.11 -37.44
CA GLY A 32 40.53 -5.31 -36.98
C GLY A 32 39.79 -4.02 -36.62
N ILE A 33 40.32 -2.85 -36.99
CA ILE A 33 39.70 -1.56 -36.68
C ILE A 33 38.62 -1.29 -37.73
N GLY A 34 37.41 -0.91 -37.29
CA GLY A 34 36.28 -0.63 -38.19
C GLY A 34 36.38 0.74 -38.86
N ALA A 35 35.67 0.96 -39.99
CA ALA A 35 35.76 2.22 -40.76
C ALA A 35 35.42 3.46 -39.94
N VAL A 36 34.46 3.33 -39.01
CA VAL A 36 34.05 4.41 -38.10
C VAL A 36 35.16 4.72 -37.09
N GLU A 37 35.86 3.71 -36.59
CA GLU A 37 36.95 3.88 -35.63
C GLU A 37 38.19 4.47 -36.29
N ALA A 38 38.53 4.02 -37.50
CA ALA A 38 39.62 4.59 -38.28
C ALA A 38 39.35 6.05 -38.67
N TRP A 39 38.11 6.39 -39.00
CA TRP A 39 37.70 7.79 -39.20
C TRP A 39 37.89 8.63 -37.92
N ARG A 40 37.45 8.12 -36.75
CA ARG A 40 37.65 8.81 -35.46
C ARG A 40 39.14 9.00 -35.15
N ALA A 41 39.97 8.02 -35.48
CA ALA A 41 41.40 8.12 -35.30
C ALA A 41 42.02 9.22 -36.16
N ALA A 42 41.65 9.26 -37.44
CA ALA A 42 42.10 10.29 -38.37
C ALA A 42 41.62 11.70 -37.96
N ASP A 43 40.37 11.82 -37.48
CA ASP A 43 39.83 13.07 -36.93
C ASP A 43 40.57 13.52 -35.66
N ALA A 44 41.00 12.56 -34.82
CA ALA A 44 41.87 12.81 -33.68
C ALA A 44 43.35 13.06 -34.05
N GLY A 45 43.70 13.05 -35.34
CA GLY A 45 45.06 13.26 -35.84
C GLY A 45 46.01 12.07 -35.64
N VAL A 46 45.49 10.87 -35.42
CA VAL A 46 46.27 9.64 -35.27
C VAL A 46 46.34 8.92 -36.61
N ASP A 47 47.51 8.97 -37.25
CA ASP A 47 47.81 8.39 -38.57
C ASP A 47 48.42 6.97 -38.51
N ASP A 48 48.81 6.52 -37.31
CA ASP A 48 49.30 5.17 -37.06
C ASP A 48 48.20 4.27 -36.45
N PRO A 49 47.69 3.28 -37.21
CA PRO A 49 46.71 2.31 -36.73
C PRO A 49 47.14 1.57 -35.46
N LEU A 50 48.45 1.35 -35.26
CA LEU A 50 48.97 0.69 -34.06
C LEU A 50 48.86 1.59 -32.83
N GLN A 51 49.17 2.89 -32.96
CA GLN A 51 49.01 3.85 -31.87
C GLN A 51 47.54 4.00 -31.47
N TRP A 52 46.62 4.03 -32.45
CA TRP A 52 45.20 4.07 -32.15
C TRP A 52 44.71 2.79 -31.48
N ARG A 53 45.18 1.62 -31.94
CA ARG A 53 44.86 0.36 -31.29
C ARG A 53 45.38 0.31 -29.86
N ASP A 54 46.60 0.78 -29.62
CA ASP A 54 47.18 0.87 -28.28
C ASP A 54 46.36 1.82 -27.40
N HIS A 55 45.82 2.91 -27.95
CA HIS A 55 44.90 3.81 -27.25
C HIS A 55 43.56 3.13 -26.91
N LEU A 56 42.94 2.42 -27.86
CA LEU A 56 41.69 1.66 -27.63
C LEU A 56 41.87 0.50 -26.64
N ASP A 57 43.03 -0.14 -26.67
CA ASP A 57 43.37 -1.26 -25.79
C ASP A 57 43.88 -0.76 -24.42
N ALA A 58 44.24 0.53 -24.27
CA ALA A 58 44.84 1.07 -23.04
C ALA A 58 43.98 0.83 -21.79
N GLU A 59 42.67 1.08 -21.86
CA GLU A 59 41.75 0.84 -20.73
C GLU A 59 41.65 -0.66 -20.38
N TRP A 60 41.69 -1.52 -21.40
CA TRP A 60 41.63 -2.97 -21.22
C TRP A 60 42.93 -3.53 -20.64
N LEU A 61 44.07 -3.06 -21.14
CA LEU A 61 45.39 -3.40 -20.61
C LEU A 61 45.52 -2.91 -19.16
N ALA A 62 45.01 -1.71 -18.85
CA ALA A 62 44.96 -1.19 -17.47
C ALA A 62 44.04 -2.01 -16.56
N ALA A 63 42.96 -2.58 -17.10
CA ALA A 63 42.08 -3.53 -16.42
C ALA A 63 42.66 -4.97 -16.35
N GLY A 64 43.90 -5.16 -16.81
CA GLY A 64 44.66 -6.41 -16.69
C GLY A 64 44.37 -7.45 -17.76
N PHE A 65 43.72 -7.10 -18.87
CA PHE A 65 43.53 -8.01 -20.00
C PHE A 65 44.80 -8.11 -20.86
N THR A 66 45.07 -9.29 -21.44
CA THR A 66 46.03 -9.39 -22.54
C THR A 66 45.38 -9.02 -23.87
N ARG A 67 46.16 -8.64 -24.89
CA ARG A 67 45.63 -8.26 -26.21
C ARG A 67 44.78 -9.37 -26.85
N GLU A 68 45.11 -10.63 -26.58
CA GLU A 68 44.37 -11.80 -27.06
C GLU A 68 43.02 -11.97 -26.36
N GLU A 69 42.89 -11.50 -25.12
CA GLU A 69 41.64 -11.57 -24.35
C GLU A 69 40.67 -10.45 -24.71
N ILE A 70 41.18 -9.27 -25.09
CA ILE A 70 40.38 -8.06 -25.38
C ILE A 70 39.30 -8.33 -26.42
N GLU A 71 39.68 -8.89 -27.57
CA GLU A 71 38.77 -8.97 -28.72
C GLU A 71 37.52 -9.82 -28.42
N PRO A 72 37.62 -11.03 -27.83
CA PRO A 72 36.44 -11.77 -27.39
C PRO A 72 35.51 -10.99 -26.46
N TRP A 73 36.02 -10.20 -25.52
CA TRP A 73 35.17 -9.41 -24.61
C TRP A 73 34.57 -8.19 -25.32
N ARG A 74 35.34 -7.53 -26.20
CA ARG A 74 34.89 -6.39 -27.01
C ARG A 74 33.75 -6.77 -27.96
N THR A 75 33.82 -7.95 -28.58
CA THR A 75 32.73 -8.44 -29.46
C THR A 75 31.39 -8.62 -28.73
N MET A 76 31.40 -8.75 -27.40
CA MET A 76 30.20 -8.79 -26.56
C MET A 76 29.66 -7.39 -26.21
N SER A 77 30.24 -6.32 -26.76
CA SER A 77 29.89 -4.92 -26.47
C SER A 77 29.96 -4.61 -24.97
N LEU A 78 31.06 -5.03 -24.34
CA LEU A 78 31.38 -4.76 -22.94
C LEU A 78 32.42 -3.65 -22.86
N SER A 79 32.34 -2.81 -21.82
CA SER A 79 33.47 -1.94 -21.48
C SER A 79 34.61 -2.75 -20.83
N ALA A 80 35.82 -2.19 -20.79
CA ALA A 80 36.95 -2.81 -20.11
C ALA A 80 36.63 -3.11 -18.63
N SER A 81 35.96 -2.18 -17.93
CA SER A 81 35.57 -2.33 -16.53
C SER A 81 34.47 -3.39 -16.33
N GLU A 82 33.45 -3.44 -17.19
CA GLU A 82 32.38 -4.44 -17.11
C GLU A 82 32.94 -5.84 -17.40
N ALA A 83 33.78 -5.97 -18.43
CA ALA A 83 34.44 -7.22 -18.75
C ALA A 83 35.36 -7.70 -17.61
N ALA A 84 36.11 -6.78 -16.98
CA ALA A 84 36.94 -7.11 -15.82
C ALA A 84 36.09 -7.65 -14.68
N ALA A 85 34.97 -7.00 -14.36
CA ALA A 85 34.04 -7.49 -13.34
C ALA A 85 33.51 -8.89 -13.65
N TRP A 86 33.13 -9.19 -14.90
CA TRP A 86 32.73 -10.54 -15.31
C TRP A 86 33.86 -11.57 -15.21
N ARG A 87 35.07 -11.24 -15.69
CA ARG A 87 36.25 -12.10 -15.58
C ARG A 87 36.57 -12.42 -14.11
N ASP A 88 36.62 -11.40 -13.28
CA ASP A 88 37.01 -11.50 -11.87
C ASP A 88 35.93 -12.22 -11.04
N SER A 89 34.67 -12.22 -11.50
CA SER A 89 33.57 -13.00 -10.93
C SER A 89 33.66 -14.51 -11.22
N GLY A 90 34.55 -14.93 -12.13
CA GLY A 90 34.72 -16.34 -12.51
C GLY A 90 33.63 -16.88 -13.46
N VAL A 91 32.71 -16.04 -13.91
CA VAL A 91 31.67 -16.41 -14.89
C VAL A 91 32.31 -16.54 -16.28
N SER A 92 32.01 -17.63 -16.99
CA SER A 92 32.61 -17.88 -18.30
C SER A 92 32.03 -16.94 -19.38
N ARG A 93 32.85 -16.52 -20.35
CA ARG A 93 32.40 -15.64 -21.46
C ARG A 93 31.12 -16.13 -22.15
N PRO A 94 30.94 -17.43 -22.49
CA PRO A 94 29.69 -17.90 -23.09
C PRO A 94 28.44 -17.65 -22.24
N GLU A 95 28.57 -17.62 -20.91
CA GLU A 95 27.44 -17.42 -19.99
C GLU A 95 27.10 -15.93 -19.78
N VAL A 96 28.07 -15.03 -19.94
CA VAL A 96 27.90 -13.58 -19.71
C VAL A 96 26.74 -13.02 -20.52
N ALA A 97 26.56 -13.43 -21.78
CA ALA A 97 25.44 -12.97 -22.60
C ALA A 97 24.07 -13.37 -21.99
N GLY A 98 23.98 -14.59 -21.46
CA GLY A 98 22.77 -15.09 -20.80
C GLY A 98 22.45 -14.29 -19.53
N TRP A 99 23.45 -14.05 -18.68
CA TRP A 99 23.28 -13.27 -17.45
C TRP A 99 22.94 -11.80 -17.71
N ARG A 100 23.58 -11.17 -18.70
CA ARG A 100 23.28 -9.78 -19.10
C ARG A 100 21.86 -9.62 -19.64
N ALA A 101 21.36 -10.60 -20.41
CA ALA A 101 19.98 -10.56 -20.90
C ALA A 101 18.95 -10.57 -19.75
N LEU A 102 19.31 -11.16 -18.61
CA LEU A 102 18.50 -11.20 -17.38
C LEU A 102 18.75 -9.99 -16.46
N LYS A 103 19.62 -9.06 -16.88
CA LYS A 103 20.07 -7.90 -16.08
C LYS A 103 20.69 -8.29 -14.72
N VAL A 104 21.34 -9.45 -14.66
CA VAL A 104 22.04 -9.94 -13.46
C VAL A 104 23.45 -9.37 -13.45
N LEU A 105 23.86 -8.83 -12.30
CA LEU A 105 25.19 -8.26 -12.11
C LEU A 105 26.27 -9.35 -11.98
N PRO A 106 27.55 -9.08 -12.34
CA PRO A 106 28.64 -10.05 -12.25
C PRO A 106 28.77 -10.74 -10.88
N GLY A 107 28.67 -9.98 -9.79
CA GLY A 107 28.77 -10.53 -8.43
C GLY A 107 27.67 -11.54 -8.09
N GLN A 108 26.43 -11.26 -8.50
CA GLN A 108 25.29 -12.16 -8.29
C GLN A 108 25.40 -13.41 -9.17
N ALA A 109 25.77 -13.24 -10.44
CA ALA A 109 26.01 -14.35 -11.36
C ALA A 109 27.15 -15.27 -10.90
N SER A 110 28.20 -14.73 -10.26
CA SER A 110 29.27 -15.55 -9.67
C SER A 110 28.75 -16.48 -8.58
N VAL A 111 27.95 -15.96 -7.64
CA VAL A 111 27.36 -16.77 -6.56
C VAL A 111 26.55 -17.93 -7.15
N TRP A 112 25.69 -17.63 -8.12
CA TRP A 112 24.82 -18.62 -8.76
C TRP A 112 25.60 -19.63 -9.61
N THR A 113 26.61 -19.17 -10.36
CA THR A 113 27.50 -20.05 -11.13
C THR A 113 28.29 -20.98 -10.19
N GLY A 114 28.75 -20.48 -9.04
CA GLY A 114 29.38 -21.27 -7.99
C GLY A 114 28.46 -22.36 -7.41
N GLN A 115 27.16 -22.10 -7.38
CA GLN A 115 26.11 -23.06 -7.01
C GLN A 115 25.65 -23.95 -8.19
N LYS A 116 26.33 -23.88 -9.34
CA LYS A 116 26.00 -24.61 -10.58
C LYS A 116 24.64 -24.25 -11.18
N VAL A 117 24.14 -23.04 -10.91
CA VAL A 117 22.93 -22.52 -11.53
C VAL A 117 23.30 -21.73 -12.78
N SER A 118 22.72 -22.10 -13.92
CA SER A 118 22.96 -21.43 -15.20
C SER A 118 21.98 -20.28 -15.45
N ALA A 119 22.34 -19.36 -16.35
CA ALA A 119 21.43 -18.29 -16.78
C ALA A 119 20.13 -18.84 -17.38
N ASP A 120 20.18 -19.98 -18.08
CA ASP A 120 18.97 -20.60 -18.66
C ASP A 120 18.03 -21.14 -17.56
N ALA A 121 18.59 -21.69 -16.48
CA ALA A 121 17.79 -22.12 -15.33
C ALA A 121 17.09 -20.91 -14.67
N VAL A 122 17.80 -19.80 -14.45
CA VAL A 122 17.20 -18.56 -13.94
C VAL A 122 16.13 -18.02 -14.87
N ARG A 123 16.39 -18.03 -16.19
CA ARG A 123 15.39 -17.63 -17.19
C ARG A 123 14.12 -18.48 -17.11
N ALA A 124 14.25 -19.81 -16.99
CA ALA A 124 13.10 -20.70 -16.86
C ALA A 124 12.24 -20.40 -15.61
N LEU A 125 12.87 -19.97 -14.51
CA LEU A 125 12.17 -19.51 -13.31
C LEU A 125 11.41 -18.21 -13.55
N MET A 126 12.05 -17.25 -14.20
CA MET A 126 11.41 -15.97 -14.57
C MET A 126 10.25 -16.17 -15.54
N ASP A 127 10.40 -17.07 -16.52
CA ASP A 127 9.35 -17.46 -17.47
C ASP A 127 8.16 -18.14 -16.75
N SER A 128 8.41 -18.74 -15.58
CA SER A 128 7.38 -19.30 -14.69
C SER A 128 6.72 -18.23 -13.78
N GLY A 129 7.08 -16.96 -13.97
CA GLY A 129 6.54 -15.80 -13.26
C GLY A 129 7.23 -15.49 -11.92
N VAL A 130 8.38 -16.10 -11.62
CA VAL A 130 9.18 -15.80 -10.42
C VAL A 130 9.94 -14.50 -10.64
N ASP A 131 9.87 -13.57 -9.68
CA ASP A 131 10.67 -12.33 -9.73
C ASP A 131 12.16 -12.64 -9.53
N ILE A 132 13.05 -11.89 -10.18
CA ILE A 132 14.50 -12.11 -10.07
C ILE A 132 15.00 -12.03 -8.61
N LYS A 133 14.36 -11.22 -7.75
CA LYS A 133 14.67 -11.14 -6.33
C LYS A 133 14.31 -12.43 -5.59
N ASP A 134 13.24 -13.09 -6.01
CA ASP A 134 12.75 -14.34 -5.41
C ASP A 134 13.58 -15.53 -5.92
N VAL A 135 14.11 -15.47 -7.15
CA VAL A 135 15.04 -16.49 -7.67
C VAL A 135 16.27 -16.64 -6.77
N ALA A 136 16.81 -15.54 -6.25
CA ALA A 136 17.94 -15.58 -5.32
C ALA A 136 17.63 -16.44 -4.09
N ILE A 137 16.45 -16.24 -3.49
CA ILE A 137 15.97 -16.98 -2.33
C ILE A 137 15.81 -18.47 -2.67
N LEU A 138 15.20 -18.80 -3.82
CA LEU A 138 14.99 -20.19 -4.23
C LEU A 138 16.31 -20.94 -4.44
N ILE A 139 17.30 -20.28 -5.04
CA ILE A 139 18.62 -20.85 -5.28
C ILE A 139 19.36 -21.05 -3.95
N GLU A 140 19.35 -20.04 -3.08
CA GLU A 140 20.01 -20.09 -1.77
C GLU A 140 19.52 -21.26 -0.92
N HIS A 141 18.21 -21.51 -0.95
CA HIS A 141 17.58 -22.62 -0.22
C HIS A 141 17.62 -23.95 -0.98
N SER A 142 18.25 -24.04 -2.16
CA SER A 142 18.34 -25.26 -2.98
C SER A 142 16.98 -25.94 -3.19
N VAL A 143 15.96 -25.14 -3.50
CA VAL A 143 14.55 -25.56 -3.51
C VAL A 143 14.24 -26.43 -4.71
N ASP A 144 13.63 -27.60 -4.48
CA ASP A 144 13.00 -28.38 -5.55
C ASP A 144 11.60 -27.83 -5.85
N LEU A 145 11.50 -27.04 -6.92
CA LEU A 145 10.20 -26.49 -7.35
C LEU A 145 9.21 -27.56 -7.82
N GLY A 146 9.68 -28.75 -8.21
CA GLY A 146 8.82 -29.85 -8.59
C GLY A 146 7.88 -30.25 -7.45
N GLU A 147 8.40 -30.32 -6.22
CA GLU A 147 7.61 -30.65 -5.03
C GLU A 147 6.57 -29.56 -4.73
N TRP A 148 6.97 -28.29 -4.78
CA TRP A 148 6.06 -27.16 -4.57
C TRP A 148 4.95 -27.08 -5.62
N VAL A 149 5.29 -27.34 -6.88
CA VAL A 149 4.29 -27.37 -7.97
C VAL A 149 3.36 -28.57 -7.81
N ALA A 150 3.86 -29.73 -7.38
CA ALA A 150 3.04 -30.91 -7.07
C ALA A 150 2.08 -30.65 -5.89
N ALA A 151 2.50 -29.84 -4.92
CA ALA A 151 1.68 -29.32 -3.83
C ALA A 151 0.67 -28.24 -4.26
N GLY A 152 0.58 -27.89 -5.55
CA GLY A 152 -0.35 -26.89 -6.06
C GLY A 152 0.11 -25.43 -5.90
N VAL A 153 1.32 -25.19 -5.40
CA VAL A 153 1.89 -23.84 -5.24
C VAL A 153 2.44 -23.35 -6.58
N LYS A 154 1.97 -22.19 -7.04
CA LYS A 154 2.54 -21.54 -8.24
C LYS A 154 3.98 -21.10 -7.95
N PRO A 155 4.94 -21.26 -8.89
CA PRO A 155 6.36 -20.95 -8.66
C PRO A 155 6.61 -19.56 -8.05
N LYS A 156 5.89 -18.54 -8.53
CA LYS A 156 5.98 -17.15 -8.02
C LYS A 156 5.66 -16.95 -6.54
N TYR A 157 5.08 -17.96 -5.88
CA TYR A 157 4.72 -17.91 -4.47
C TYR A 157 5.64 -18.74 -3.57
N VAL A 158 6.53 -19.55 -4.16
CA VAL A 158 7.36 -20.49 -3.40
C VAL A 158 8.32 -19.76 -2.46
N ALA A 159 9.01 -18.73 -2.93
CA ALA A 159 9.91 -17.94 -2.09
C ALA A 159 9.19 -17.32 -0.87
N ARG A 160 7.92 -16.90 -1.06
CA ARG A 160 7.11 -16.34 0.02
C ARG A 160 6.75 -17.37 1.09
N LEU A 161 6.43 -18.60 0.71
CA LEU A 161 6.10 -19.68 1.66
C LEU A 161 7.37 -20.24 2.33
N LEU A 162 8.48 -20.32 1.61
CA LEU A 162 9.77 -20.67 2.19
C LEU A 162 10.21 -19.67 3.25
N ALA A 163 10.00 -18.37 3.02
CA ALA A 163 10.30 -17.33 4.01
C ALA A 163 9.48 -17.46 5.30
N THR A 164 8.36 -18.22 5.29
CA THR A 164 7.59 -18.54 6.50
C THR A 164 8.03 -19.85 7.15
N GLY A 165 8.97 -20.59 6.54
CA GLY A 165 9.43 -21.90 7.02
C GLY A 165 8.47 -23.05 6.70
N LEU A 166 7.50 -22.85 5.80
CA LEU A 166 6.61 -23.91 5.34
C LEU A 166 7.35 -24.85 4.39
N ASN A 167 7.04 -26.14 4.47
CA ASN A 167 7.43 -27.12 3.46
C ASN A 167 6.29 -27.36 2.44
N PRO A 168 6.56 -28.04 1.30
CA PRO A 168 5.55 -28.32 0.28
C PRO A 168 4.31 -29.05 0.79
N ASP A 169 4.47 -30.05 1.67
CA ASP A 169 3.36 -30.86 2.19
C ASP A 169 2.45 -30.02 3.09
N GLU A 170 3.03 -29.22 3.98
CA GLU A 170 2.27 -28.28 4.82
C GLU A 170 1.52 -27.28 3.93
N ALA A 171 2.18 -26.68 2.94
CA ALA A 171 1.54 -25.77 2.01
C ALA A 171 0.37 -26.42 1.25
N ALA A 172 0.50 -27.69 0.85
CA ALA A 172 -0.56 -28.46 0.22
C ALA A 172 -1.78 -28.59 1.15
N GLU A 173 -1.58 -28.94 2.43
CA GLU A 173 -2.67 -29.04 3.40
C GLU A 173 -3.46 -27.74 3.52
N TRP A 174 -2.77 -26.59 3.55
CA TRP A 174 -3.44 -25.29 3.59
C TRP A 174 -4.17 -24.97 2.28
N LEU A 175 -3.60 -25.33 1.13
CA LEU A 175 -4.22 -25.09 -0.18
C LEU A 175 -5.47 -25.96 -0.40
N ASP A 176 -5.45 -27.22 0.06
CA ASP A 176 -6.59 -28.15 -0.01
C ASP A 176 -7.78 -27.65 0.81
N GLU A 177 -7.53 -26.87 1.86
CA GLU A 177 -8.54 -26.18 2.66
C GLU A 177 -9.04 -24.88 2.01
N GLY A 178 -8.57 -24.57 0.80
CA GLY A 178 -9.02 -23.44 -0.01
C GLY A 178 -8.36 -22.10 0.35
N PHE A 179 -7.28 -22.10 1.15
CA PHE A 179 -6.57 -20.86 1.46
C PHE A 179 -5.76 -20.36 0.27
N SER A 180 -5.68 -19.04 0.13
CA SER A 180 -4.75 -18.42 -0.82
C SER A 180 -3.36 -18.30 -0.19
N VAL A 181 -2.29 -18.40 -0.98
CA VAL A 181 -0.91 -18.24 -0.49
C VAL A 181 -0.72 -16.97 0.35
N PRO A 182 -1.20 -15.77 -0.05
CA PRO A 182 -1.11 -14.59 0.81
C PRO A 182 -1.73 -14.77 2.20
N SER A 183 -2.86 -15.50 2.30
CA SER A 183 -3.53 -15.80 3.56
C SER A 183 -2.74 -16.78 4.42
N ILE A 184 -2.20 -17.83 3.79
CA ILE A 184 -1.35 -18.85 4.45
C ILE A 184 -0.15 -18.17 5.10
N SER A 185 0.57 -17.31 4.35
CA SER A 185 1.74 -16.62 4.89
C SER A 185 1.43 -15.74 6.10
N GLY A 186 0.25 -15.12 6.15
CA GLY A 186 -0.19 -14.29 7.28
C GLY A 186 -0.49 -15.15 8.51
N LEU A 187 -1.33 -16.17 8.35
CA LEU A 187 -1.75 -17.05 9.44
C LEU A 187 -0.58 -17.86 10.03
N TRP A 188 0.33 -18.33 9.17
CA TRP A 188 1.50 -19.07 9.62
C TRP A 188 2.50 -18.19 10.40
N ARG A 189 2.71 -16.94 9.96
CA ARG A 189 3.55 -15.97 10.69
C ARG A 189 3.00 -15.69 12.08
N ASP A 190 1.67 -15.62 12.19
CA ASP A 190 0.95 -15.47 13.45
C ASP A 190 0.91 -16.79 14.28
N ARG A 191 1.59 -17.85 13.81
CA ARG A 191 1.67 -19.19 14.41
C ARG A 191 0.31 -19.83 14.67
N VAL A 192 -0.66 -19.55 13.80
CA VAL A 192 -2.00 -20.11 13.90
C VAL A 192 -2.01 -21.53 13.32
N PRO A 193 -2.37 -22.58 14.10
CA PRO A 193 -2.51 -23.92 13.57
C PRO A 193 -3.65 -24.01 12.54
N LEU A 194 -3.47 -24.83 11.50
CA LEU A 194 -4.51 -25.08 10.48
C LEU A 194 -5.82 -25.58 11.12
N ALA A 195 -5.72 -26.48 12.11
CA ALA A 195 -6.87 -27.02 12.82
C ALA A 195 -7.70 -25.95 13.56
N GLU A 196 -7.04 -24.93 14.13
CA GLU A 196 -7.76 -23.82 14.76
C GLU A 196 -8.39 -22.93 13.69
N THR A 197 -7.65 -22.60 12.63
CA THR A 197 -8.16 -21.82 11.49
C THR A 197 -9.42 -22.44 10.87
N ARG A 198 -9.47 -23.78 10.75
CA ARG A 198 -10.61 -24.51 10.22
C ARG A 198 -11.89 -24.26 11.03
N LYS A 199 -11.81 -24.18 12.36
CA LYS A 199 -12.97 -23.88 13.21
C LYS A 199 -13.60 -22.53 12.86
N TRP A 200 -12.76 -21.51 12.63
CA TRP A 200 -13.22 -20.17 12.26
C TRP A 200 -13.88 -20.15 10.88
N LEU A 201 -13.32 -20.88 9.91
CA LEU A 201 -13.92 -21.02 8.59
C LEU A 201 -15.27 -21.76 8.64
N ASP A 202 -15.36 -22.84 9.41
CA ASP A 202 -16.61 -23.61 9.59
C ASP A 202 -17.72 -22.76 10.22
N ALA A 203 -17.36 -21.73 11.00
CA ALA A 203 -18.29 -20.73 11.54
C ALA A 203 -18.62 -19.60 10.55
N GLY A 204 -18.12 -19.66 9.31
CA GLY A 204 -18.39 -18.69 8.27
C GLY A 204 -17.52 -17.43 8.32
N VAL A 205 -16.45 -17.41 9.11
CA VAL A 205 -15.52 -16.26 9.15
C VAL A 205 -14.64 -16.29 7.91
N PRO A 206 -14.65 -15.25 7.06
CA PRO A 206 -13.76 -15.21 5.90
C PRO A 206 -12.29 -15.25 6.34
N HIS A 207 -11.44 -16.02 5.63
CA HIS A 207 -10.02 -16.24 5.98
C HIS A 207 -9.25 -14.95 6.33
N ARG A 208 -9.55 -13.84 5.65
CA ARG A 208 -8.89 -12.53 5.86
C ARG A 208 -9.13 -11.92 7.24
N TYR A 209 -10.17 -12.36 7.95
CA TYR A 209 -10.51 -11.89 9.29
C TYR A 209 -10.07 -12.84 10.41
N VAL A 210 -9.67 -14.07 10.09
CA VAL A 210 -9.34 -15.09 11.10
C VAL A 210 -8.13 -14.68 11.94
N SER A 211 -7.06 -14.19 11.32
CA SER A 211 -5.90 -13.68 12.06
C SER A 211 -6.27 -12.53 13.00
N GLY A 212 -7.18 -11.66 12.55
CA GLY A 212 -7.68 -10.55 13.32
C GLY A 212 -8.40 -11.00 14.59
N TRP A 213 -9.22 -12.04 14.51
CA TRP A 213 -9.89 -12.64 15.66
C TRP A 213 -8.93 -13.35 16.61
N ILE A 214 -7.94 -14.07 16.09
CA ILE A 214 -7.00 -14.81 16.93
C ILE A 214 -6.06 -13.87 17.69
N LYS A 215 -5.68 -12.75 17.09
CA LYS A 215 -4.85 -11.71 17.72
C LYS A 215 -5.50 -11.06 18.93
N THR A 216 -6.82 -11.14 19.09
CA THR A 216 -7.48 -10.63 20.30
C THR A 216 -7.28 -11.54 21.51
N GLY A 217 -6.72 -12.74 21.32
CA GLY A 217 -6.57 -13.75 22.37
C GLY A 217 -7.87 -14.48 22.73
N LEU A 218 -8.98 -14.21 22.01
CA LEU A 218 -10.20 -14.99 22.14
C LEU A 218 -10.03 -16.35 21.45
N SER A 219 -10.30 -17.43 22.19
CA SER A 219 -10.45 -18.75 21.56
C SER A 219 -11.71 -18.78 20.72
N PHE A 220 -11.75 -19.67 19.72
CA PHE A 220 -12.94 -19.88 18.90
C PHE A 220 -14.20 -20.10 19.75
N GLU A 221 -14.11 -20.88 20.83
CA GLU A 221 -15.24 -21.22 21.69
C GLU A 221 -15.82 -19.98 22.39
N LYS A 222 -14.99 -18.99 22.72
CA LYS A 222 -15.43 -17.70 23.28
C LYS A 222 -15.96 -16.75 22.22
N ALA A 223 -15.43 -16.79 21.00
CA ALA A 223 -15.84 -15.91 19.91
C ALA A 223 -17.11 -16.40 19.17
N ALA A 224 -17.33 -17.71 19.11
CA ALA A 224 -18.42 -18.33 18.36
C ALA A 224 -19.82 -17.80 18.73
N PRO A 225 -20.16 -17.54 20.00
CA PRO A 225 -21.43 -16.89 20.34
C PRO A 225 -21.60 -15.51 19.70
N TRP A 226 -20.55 -14.69 19.67
CA TRP A 226 -20.58 -13.35 19.05
C TRP A 226 -20.74 -13.43 17.53
N LEU A 227 -20.04 -14.35 16.88
CA LEU A 227 -20.17 -14.61 15.45
C LEU A 227 -21.61 -15.01 15.07
N ARG A 228 -22.28 -15.81 15.90
CA ARG A 228 -23.70 -16.18 15.70
C ARG A 228 -24.67 -14.99 15.79
N LEU A 229 -24.27 -13.91 16.44
CA LEU A 229 -25.04 -12.66 16.47
C LEU A 229 -24.78 -11.78 15.24
N GLY A 230 -23.86 -12.18 14.35
CA GLY A 230 -23.48 -11.40 13.18
C GLY A 230 -22.58 -10.20 13.51
N LEU A 231 -22.01 -10.16 14.72
CA LEU A 231 -21.13 -9.06 15.13
C LEU A 231 -19.75 -9.19 14.47
N LEU A 232 -19.21 -8.05 14.06
CA LEU A 232 -17.82 -7.96 13.63
C LEU A 232 -16.89 -8.09 14.84
N ARG A 233 -15.62 -8.36 14.56
CA ARG A 233 -14.58 -8.50 15.59
C ARG A 233 -14.53 -7.30 16.54
N GLN A 234 -14.53 -6.08 16.00
CA GLN A 234 -14.42 -4.85 16.78
C GLN A 234 -15.57 -4.75 17.78
N ASP A 235 -16.80 -4.93 17.31
CA ASP A 235 -18.00 -4.86 18.14
C ASP A 235 -18.00 -5.94 19.24
N ALA A 236 -17.70 -7.17 18.85
CA ALA A 236 -17.62 -8.29 19.79
C ALA A 236 -16.57 -8.06 20.89
N MET A 237 -15.41 -7.49 20.53
CA MET A 237 -14.34 -7.19 21.49
C MET A 237 -14.76 -6.13 22.50
N VAL A 238 -15.41 -5.07 22.04
CA VAL A 238 -15.87 -3.99 22.91
C VAL A 238 -16.91 -4.47 23.94
N LEU A 239 -17.79 -5.42 23.58
CA LEU A 239 -18.73 -6.02 24.54
C LEU A 239 -18.03 -7.02 25.46
N TYR A 240 -17.12 -7.82 24.92
CA TYR A 240 -16.34 -8.78 25.69
C TYR A 240 -15.48 -8.10 26.77
N GLU A 241 -14.81 -6.99 26.44
CA GLU A 241 -13.97 -6.22 27.36
C GLU A 241 -14.78 -5.54 28.46
N ARG A 242 -16.04 -5.18 28.17
CA ARG A 242 -17.02 -4.72 29.17
C ARG A 242 -17.60 -5.85 30.03
N GLY A 243 -17.22 -7.11 29.79
CA GLY A 243 -17.72 -8.26 30.52
C GLY A 243 -19.18 -8.62 30.18
N ILE A 244 -19.68 -8.16 29.03
CA ILE A 244 -21.05 -8.41 28.59
C ILE A 244 -21.10 -9.82 28.00
N ASP A 245 -22.05 -10.63 28.45
CA ASP A 245 -22.25 -11.97 27.92
C ASP A 245 -22.92 -11.91 26.51
N PRO A 246 -22.50 -12.74 25.55
CA PRO A 246 -23.13 -12.81 24.23
C PRO A 246 -24.66 -13.03 24.28
N GLU A 247 -25.17 -13.77 25.26
CA GLU A 247 -26.61 -13.99 25.40
C GLU A 247 -27.32 -12.67 25.72
N VAL A 248 -26.74 -11.86 26.61
CA VAL A 248 -27.25 -10.53 26.97
C VAL A 248 -27.22 -9.60 25.77
N ALA A 249 -26.09 -9.53 25.06
CA ALA A 249 -25.96 -8.74 23.83
C ALA A 249 -26.99 -9.18 22.77
N GLY A 250 -27.24 -10.49 22.66
CA GLY A 250 -28.22 -11.05 21.75
C GLY A 250 -29.65 -10.60 22.05
N VAL A 251 -30.02 -10.33 23.31
CA VAL A 251 -31.34 -9.78 23.66
C VAL A 251 -31.50 -8.36 23.14
N TRP A 252 -30.48 -7.52 23.31
CA TRP A 252 -30.49 -6.15 22.81
C TRP A 252 -30.60 -6.07 21.29
N LEU A 253 -29.73 -6.81 20.58
CA LEU A 253 -29.71 -6.81 19.12
C LEU A 253 -31.03 -7.34 18.53
N LYS A 254 -31.62 -8.39 19.11
CA LYS A 254 -32.94 -8.91 18.68
C LYS A 254 -34.08 -7.93 18.94
N SER A 255 -33.91 -7.02 19.90
CA SER A 255 -34.88 -5.96 20.21
C SER A 255 -34.73 -4.74 19.31
N GLY A 256 -33.82 -4.78 18.33
CA GLY A 256 -33.63 -3.72 17.33
C GLY A 256 -32.67 -2.61 17.76
N TYR A 257 -32.00 -2.75 18.92
CA TYR A 257 -30.98 -1.79 19.32
C TYR A 257 -29.74 -1.99 18.48
N SER A 258 -29.14 -0.87 18.07
CA SER A 258 -27.82 -0.91 17.45
C SER A 258 -26.77 -1.36 18.48
N PHE A 259 -25.61 -1.78 17.99
CA PHE A 259 -24.47 -2.08 18.82
C PHE A 259 -24.10 -0.91 19.76
N ALA A 260 -24.00 0.30 19.22
CA ALA A 260 -23.62 1.50 19.96
C ALA A 260 -24.65 1.84 21.04
N ASP A 261 -25.94 1.77 20.72
CA ASP A 261 -27.01 2.01 21.69
C ASP A 261 -26.98 0.96 22.81
N SER A 262 -26.76 -0.32 22.46
CA SER A 262 -26.69 -1.41 23.43
C SER A 262 -25.54 -1.21 24.41
N ALA A 263 -24.36 -0.78 23.93
CA ALA A 263 -23.20 -0.51 24.79
C ALA A 263 -23.47 0.64 25.76
N LEU A 264 -24.08 1.74 25.30
CA LEU A 264 -24.42 2.89 26.15
C LEU A 264 -25.46 2.53 27.23
N LEU A 265 -26.48 1.76 26.87
CA LEU A 265 -27.53 1.34 27.80
C LEU A 265 -26.97 0.40 28.86
N ILE A 266 -26.02 -0.46 28.50
CA ILE A 266 -25.35 -1.34 29.45
C ILE A 266 -24.43 -0.56 30.40
N ASP A 267 -23.67 0.42 29.89
CA ASP A 267 -22.85 1.31 30.73
C ASP A 267 -23.72 2.12 31.72
N ALA A 268 -24.99 2.37 31.38
CA ALA A 268 -25.98 2.99 32.24
C ALA A 268 -26.72 2.01 33.18
N GLU A 269 -26.29 0.75 33.26
CA GLU A 269 -26.90 -0.34 34.03
C GLU A 269 -28.39 -0.58 33.69
N VAL A 270 -28.81 -0.23 32.47
CA VAL A 270 -30.19 -0.49 32.01
C VAL A 270 -30.31 -1.99 31.71
N PRO A 271 -31.31 -2.70 32.28
CA PRO A 271 -31.50 -4.12 32.03
C PRO A 271 -32.02 -4.36 30.60
N PRO A 272 -31.66 -5.50 29.97
CA PRO A 272 -32.13 -5.83 28.63
C PRO A 272 -33.66 -5.85 28.51
N PRO A 273 -34.22 -5.48 27.35
CA PRO A 273 -35.66 -5.52 27.14
C PRO A 273 -36.24 -6.90 27.47
N GLY A 274 -37.30 -6.93 28.28
CA GLY A 274 -37.98 -8.17 28.68
C GLY A 274 -37.33 -8.96 29.81
N THR A 275 -36.25 -8.46 30.43
CA THR A 275 -35.61 -9.08 31.61
C THR A 275 -36.11 -8.53 32.95
N THR A 276 -36.70 -7.34 32.96
CA THR A 276 -37.35 -6.75 34.14
C THR A 276 -38.84 -7.06 34.18
N ASP A 277 -39.35 -7.23 35.41
CA ASP A 277 -40.78 -7.24 35.68
C ASP A 277 -41.35 -5.87 35.24
N PRO A 278 -42.43 -5.79 34.45
CA PRO A 278 -42.93 -4.53 33.89
C PRO A 278 -43.22 -3.40 34.91
N GLY A 279 -43.23 -3.71 36.21
CA GLY A 279 -43.40 -2.75 37.30
C GLY A 279 -42.13 -2.16 37.92
N SER A 280 -40.92 -2.51 37.45
CA SER A 280 -39.65 -2.11 38.10
C SER A 280 -38.80 -1.07 37.36
N TYR A 281 -39.36 -0.38 36.35
CA TYR A 281 -38.71 0.83 35.83
C TYR A 281 -38.77 1.94 36.89
N VAL A 282 -37.77 1.95 37.77
CA VAL A 282 -37.40 3.15 38.50
C VAL A 282 -36.86 4.10 37.43
N ILE A 283 -37.68 5.07 37.04
CA ILE A 283 -37.18 6.30 36.43
C ILE A 283 -36.06 6.74 37.37
N ALA A 284 -34.82 6.68 36.90
CA ALA A 284 -33.68 7.18 37.66
C ALA A 284 -34.07 8.57 38.15
N GLU A 285 -34.21 8.70 39.47
CA GLU A 285 -34.67 9.92 40.12
C GLU A 285 -33.74 11.04 39.65
N TRP A 286 -34.26 11.93 38.81
CA TRP A 286 -33.48 13.00 38.18
C TRP A 286 -32.99 13.93 39.28
N ARG A 287 -31.75 13.74 39.75
CA ARG A 287 -31.13 14.64 40.72
C ARG A 287 -30.52 15.82 39.98
N GLU A 288 -31.18 16.97 40.09
CA GLU A 288 -30.58 18.28 39.82
C GLU A 288 -29.20 18.36 40.50
N GLY A 289 -28.12 18.42 39.71
CA GLY A 289 -26.81 18.80 40.25
C GLY A 289 -25.55 18.25 39.59
N SER A 290 -25.60 17.28 38.68
CA SER A 290 -24.37 16.84 37.98
C SER A 290 -24.63 16.17 36.64
N VAL A 291 -24.64 16.97 35.57
CA VAL A 291 -24.40 16.48 34.22
C VAL A 291 -23.01 16.97 33.83
N SER A 292 -22.07 16.06 33.68
CA SER A 292 -20.91 16.31 32.82
C SER A 292 -21.38 16.12 31.37
N GLU A 293 -20.86 16.92 30.43
CA GLU A 293 -21.25 17.04 29.01
C GLU A 293 -21.29 15.73 28.18
N ARG A 294 -21.04 14.55 28.76
CA ARG A 294 -20.86 13.29 28.02
C ARG A 294 -22.10 12.40 27.88
N SER A 295 -23.29 12.85 28.30
CA SER A 295 -24.49 12.01 28.29
C SER A 295 -25.58 12.56 27.36
N VAL A 296 -25.32 12.58 26.06
CA VAL A 296 -26.39 12.74 25.05
C VAL A 296 -26.77 11.35 24.56
N LEU A 297 -27.86 10.81 25.11
CA LEU A 297 -28.48 9.60 24.58
C LEU A 297 -29.00 9.87 23.16
N SER A 298 -28.76 8.94 22.24
CA SER A 298 -29.48 8.85 20.97
C SER A 298 -30.99 8.94 21.24
N LEU A 299 -31.63 10.02 20.77
CA LEU A 299 -33.07 10.30 20.96
C LEU A 299 -33.97 9.15 20.46
N THR A 300 -33.45 8.29 19.57
CA THR A 300 -34.11 7.07 19.09
C THR A 300 -34.37 6.07 20.23
N GLY A 301 -33.45 5.96 21.21
CA GLY A 301 -33.62 5.11 22.39
C GLY A 301 -34.61 5.69 23.41
N LEU A 302 -34.62 7.01 23.59
CA LEU A 302 -35.57 7.70 24.48
C LEU A 302 -37.02 7.57 23.99
N ARG A 303 -37.23 7.62 22.67
CA ARG A 303 -38.56 7.47 22.05
C ARG A 303 -39.16 6.07 22.22
N ALA A 304 -38.32 5.04 22.36
CA ALA A 304 -38.76 3.67 22.61
C ALA A 304 -39.07 3.40 24.10
N LEU A 305 -38.39 4.11 25.01
CA LEU A 305 -38.53 3.94 26.46
C LEU A 305 -39.68 4.75 27.07
N VAL A 306 -39.98 5.93 26.52
CA VAL A 306 -40.90 6.89 27.14
C VAL A 306 -41.83 7.42 26.05
N GLY A 307 -43.03 6.84 25.94
CA GLY A 307 -44.05 7.30 24.98
C GLY A 307 -44.19 8.83 24.99
N THR A 308 -44.47 9.43 23.82
CA THR A 308 -44.37 10.87 23.52
C THR A 308 -44.97 11.82 24.56
N ASP A 309 -45.99 11.38 25.29
CA ASP A 309 -46.73 12.22 26.24
C ASP A 309 -45.98 12.46 27.56
N ALA A 310 -45.06 11.57 27.96
CA ALA A 310 -44.30 11.69 29.21
C ALA A 310 -43.02 12.55 29.09
N LEU A 311 -42.53 12.77 27.86
CA LEU A 311 -41.40 13.68 27.57
C LEU A 311 -41.77 15.16 27.78
N LEU A 312 -43.04 15.52 27.58
CA LEU A 312 -43.54 16.89 27.68
C LEU A 312 -43.63 17.42 29.13
N GLU A 313 -43.79 16.56 30.12
CA GLU A 313 -43.92 16.97 31.53
C GLU A 313 -42.59 17.17 32.26
N SER A 314 -41.47 16.62 31.75
CA SER A 314 -40.17 16.68 32.45
C SER A 314 -39.19 17.77 31.93
N ALA A 315 -39.54 18.49 30.85
CA ALA A 315 -38.62 19.37 30.12
C ALA A 315 -38.54 20.83 30.62
N THR A 316 -39.02 21.16 31.83
CA THR A 316 -39.11 22.57 32.28
C THR A 316 -37.82 23.21 32.83
N THR A 317 -36.68 22.53 32.89
CA THR A 317 -35.51 23.05 33.66
C THR A 317 -34.18 23.18 32.90
N VAL A 318 -34.07 22.81 31.62
CA VAL A 318 -32.86 23.10 30.81
C VAL A 318 -33.30 23.78 29.52
N ARG A 319 -33.38 25.11 29.53
CA ARG A 319 -34.14 25.85 28.52
C ARG A 319 -33.30 26.41 27.37
N GLY A 320 -31.98 26.61 27.53
CA GLY A 320 -31.14 27.21 26.48
C GLY A 320 -30.73 26.21 25.38
N GLU A 321 -29.91 25.22 25.74
CA GLU A 321 -29.32 24.26 24.79
C GLU A 321 -30.35 23.32 24.15
N ILE A 322 -31.48 23.09 24.84
CA ILE A 322 -32.60 22.29 24.34
C ILE A 322 -33.44 23.09 23.34
N GLU A 323 -33.56 24.42 23.47
CA GLU A 323 -34.31 25.25 22.51
C GLU A 323 -33.57 25.30 21.15
N ASP A 324 -32.23 25.37 21.13
CA ASP A 324 -31.44 25.34 19.90
C ASP A 324 -31.48 23.95 19.22
N THR A 325 -31.42 22.88 20.01
CA THR A 325 -31.50 21.50 19.50
C THR A 325 -32.92 21.17 19.01
N LEU A 326 -33.97 21.63 19.70
CA LEU A 326 -35.36 21.50 19.24
C LEU A 326 -35.61 22.34 17.99
N ALA A 327 -35.05 23.54 17.88
CA ALA A 327 -35.18 24.37 16.69
C ALA A 327 -34.58 23.68 15.45
N ILE A 328 -33.45 22.98 15.60
CA ILE A 328 -32.86 22.16 14.52
C ILE A 328 -33.84 21.03 14.14
N VAL A 329 -34.38 20.30 15.12
CA VAL A 329 -35.27 19.14 14.88
C VAL A 329 -36.63 19.54 14.30
N GLU A 330 -37.20 20.67 14.73
CA GLU A 330 -38.47 21.21 14.20
C GLU A 330 -38.32 21.77 12.79
N ALA A 331 -37.12 22.23 12.40
CA ALA A 331 -36.82 22.70 11.05
C ALA A 331 -36.66 21.56 10.03
N PHE A 332 -36.41 20.33 10.48
CA PHE A 332 -36.48 19.14 9.64
C PHE A 332 -37.95 18.69 9.53
N GLY A 333 -38.57 18.95 8.38
CA GLY A 333 -39.91 18.48 8.08
C GLY A 333 -39.99 16.94 8.05
N PRO A 334 -41.20 16.35 7.83
CA PRO A 334 -41.42 14.89 7.82
C PRO A 334 -40.55 14.12 6.81
N SER A 335 -39.97 14.82 5.83
CA SER A 335 -39.08 14.31 4.79
C SER A 335 -37.62 14.15 5.26
N GLY A 336 -37.25 14.67 6.43
CA GLY A 336 -35.86 14.72 6.89
C GLY A 336 -34.98 15.71 6.10
N GLN A 337 -35.60 16.64 5.36
CA GLN A 337 -34.90 17.73 4.69
C GLN A 337 -35.25 19.07 5.34
N LEU A 338 -34.24 19.94 5.39
CA LEU A 338 -34.32 21.31 5.89
C LEU A 338 -34.90 22.20 4.79
N GLU A 339 -36.15 22.63 4.93
CA GLU A 339 -36.85 23.41 3.89
C GLU A 339 -36.49 24.91 3.93
N ASP A 340 -36.11 25.44 5.09
CA ASP A 340 -35.67 26.82 5.33
C ASP A 340 -34.48 26.82 6.31
N GLY A 341 -33.57 27.80 6.24
CA GLY A 341 -32.33 27.83 7.07
C GLY A 341 -32.59 27.83 8.59
N VAL A 342 -31.67 27.25 9.36
CA VAL A 342 -31.73 27.22 10.84
C VAL A 342 -30.95 28.40 11.41
N MET A 343 -31.56 29.15 12.32
CA MET A 343 -30.84 30.18 13.08
C MET A 343 -30.18 29.56 14.30
N ILE A 344 -28.85 29.67 14.41
CA ILE A 344 -28.08 29.32 15.62
C ILE A 344 -27.20 30.53 15.96
N ASP A 345 -27.27 31.04 17.19
CA ASP A 345 -26.47 32.19 17.65
C ASP A 345 -26.54 33.46 16.76
N ASN A 346 -27.70 33.71 16.15
CA ASN A 346 -27.95 34.76 15.15
C ASN A 346 -27.25 34.57 13.79
N GLU A 347 -26.72 33.38 13.51
CA GLU A 347 -26.24 32.99 12.17
C GLU A 347 -27.25 32.04 11.51
N GLU A 348 -27.65 32.34 10.27
CA GLU A 348 -28.51 31.46 9.47
C GLU A 348 -27.63 30.38 8.83
N LEU A 349 -27.82 29.11 9.20
CA LEU A 349 -27.16 27.94 8.63
C LEU A 349 -28.07 27.27 7.60
N ARG A 350 -27.48 26.78 6.51
CA ARG A 350 -28.19 26.06 5.44
C ARG A 350 -27.61 24.66 5.25
N TRP A 351 -28.50 23.71 5.01
CA TRP A 351 -28.14 22.32 4.73
C TRP A 351 -27.72 22.15 3.28
N ILE A 352 -26.53 21.61 3.04
CA ILE A 352 -26.08 21.21 1.71
C ILE A 352 -25.88 19.70 1.70
N THR A 353 -26.43 19.04 0.69
CA THR A 353 -26.31 17.59 0.49
C THR A 353 -25.25 17.30 -0.57
N SER A 354 -24.29 16.45 -0.25
CA SER A 354 -23.32 15.93 -1.18
C SER A 354 -23.99 14.99 -2.21
N PRO A 355 -23.31 14.65 -3.32
CA PRO A 355 -23.80 13.64 -4.25
C PRO A 355 -23.96 12.23 -3.64
N SER A 356 -23.27 11.91 -2.53
CA SER A 356 -23.44 10.63 -1.80
C SER A 356 -24.68 10.60 -0.92
N GLY A 357 -25.34 11.74 -0.71
CA GLY A 357 -26.54 11.87 0.12
C GLY A 357 -26.26 12.32 1.55
N ASP A 358 -24.99 12.51 1.92
CA ASP A 358 -24.59 13.05 3.23
C ASP A 358 -24.77 14.57 3.23
N GLY A 359 -25.23 15.15 4.33
CA GLY A 359 -25.43 16.59 4.41
C GLY A 359 -24.62 17.27 5.51
N THR A 360 -24.36 18.56 5.30
CA THR A 360 -23.59 19.41 6.22
C THR A 360 -24.26 20.79 6.30
N LEU A 361 -24.30 21.35 7.52
CA LEU A 361 -24.73 22.73 7.75
C LEU A 361 -23.59 23.69 7.46
N ILE A 362 -23.83 24.69 6.62
CA ILE A 362 -22.88 25.79 6.38
C ILE A 362 -23.54 27.14 6.65
N PRO A 363 -22.78 28.16 7.08
CA PRO A 363 -23.28 29.53 7.15
C PRO A 363 -23.82 30.04 5.80
N SER A 364 -25.00 30.66 5.83
CA SER A 364 -25.73 31.14 4.65
C SER A 364 -24.99 32.23 3.86
N ASP A 365 -24.11 33.00 4.51
CA ASP A 365 -23.26 34.02 3.90
C ASP A 365 -22.10 33.45 3.08
N ILE A 366 -21.86 32.13 3.15
CA ILE A 366 -20.85 31.40 2.39
C ILE A 366 -21.45 30.76 1.12
N SER A 367 -22.76 30.88 0.88
CA SER A 367 -23.49 30.17 -0.19
C SER A 367 -23.09 30.50 -1.65
N ASP A 368 -22.35 31.60 -1.88
CA ASP A 368 -21.77 31.94 -3.18
C ASP A 368 -20.38 31.29 -3.43
N ALA A 369 -19.82 30.58 -2.45
CA ALA A 369 -18.56 29.87 -2.61
C ALA A 369 -18.76 28.59 -3.45
N VAL A 370 -18.09 28.52 -4.60
CA VAL A 370 -18.11 27.32 -5.45
C VAL A 370 -17.41 26.17 -4.73
N VAL A 371 -18.18 25.18 -4.28
CA VAL A 371 -17.65 23.93 -3.75
C VAL A 371 -17.18 23.07 -4.91
N HIS A 372 -15.87 22.99 -5.12
CA HIS A 372 -15.28 22.07 -6.08
C HIS A 372 -15.00 20.72 -5.41
N LEU A 373 -15.75 19.70 -5.82
CA LEU A 373 -15.57 18.32 -5.36
C LEU A 373 -14.62 17.59 -6.31
N TRP A 374 -13.43 17.22 -5.84
CA TRP A 374 -12.45 16.49 -6.64
C TRP A 374 -12.47 15.01 -6.24
N THR A 375 -13.35 14.25 -6.88
CA THR A 375 -13.40 12.79 -6.73
C THR A 375 -12.90 12.16 -8.02
N SER A 376 -11.71 11.55 -7.98
CA SER A 376 -11.03 10.80 -9.04
C SER A 376 -10.07 11.55 -9.99
N ALA A 377 -8.94 10.88 -10.25
CA ALA A 377 -7.74 11.39 -10.89
C ALA A 377 -7.87 11.61 -12.40
N SER A 378 -7.40 12.75 -12.88
CA SER A 378 -7.03 12.96 -14.29
C SER A 378 -5.53 13.26 -14.38
N TRP A 379 -4.86 12.59 -15.32
CA TRP A 379 -3.40 12.45 -15.41
C TRP A 379 -2.64 13.76 -15.66
N TYR A 380 -1.68 14.08 -14.79
CA TYR A 380 -0.55 15.00 -15.00
C TYR A 380 0.71 14.43 -14.32
N PRO A 381 1.94 14.81 -14.74
CA PRO A 381 3.16 14.10 -14.40
C PRO A 381 3.60 14.39 -12.96
N GLY A 382 3.43 13.42 -12.07
CA GLY A 382 3.84 13.54 -10.66
C GLY A 382 3.74 12.27 -9.79
N GLY A 383 3.15 11.17 -10.29
CA GLY A 383 2.99 9.91 -9.53
C GLY A 383 1.66 9.86 -8.74
N PRO A 384 1.12 8.66 -8.44
CA PRO A 384 -0.22 8.55 -7.90
C PRO A 384 -0.25 8.83 -6.38
N VAL A 385 -1.00 9.85 -5.98
CA VAL A 385 -1.67 9.84 -4.68
C VAL A 385 -3.04 9.22 -4.92
N GLN A 386 -3.23 8.03 -4.38
CA GLN A 386 -4.48 7.29 -4.53
C GLN A 386 -5.33 7.60 -3.29
N PHE A 387 -6.39 8.38 -3.48
CA PHE A 387 -7.42 8.55 -2.47
C PHE A 387 -8.35 7.33 -2.53
N ASP A 388 -8.71 6.78 -1.37
CA ASP A 388 -9.78 5.77 -1.32
C ASP A 388 -11.13 6.41 -1.69
N GLN A 389 -12.15 5.60 -2.00
CA GLN A 389 -13.42 6.06 -2.62
C GLN A 389 -14.22 7.09 -1.81
N GLU A 390 -13.78 7.44 -0.60
CA GLU A 390 -14.46 8.33 0.35
C GLU A 390 -13.55 9.46 0.90
N GLU A 391 -12.29 9.53 0.47
CA GLU A 391 -11.40 10.65 0.83
C GLU A 391 -11.52 11.77 -0.21
N GLY A 392 -11.53 13.02 0.26
CA GLY A 392 -11.80 14.16 -0.60
C GLY A 392 -11.13 15.45 -0.14
N ILE A 393 -10.74 16.26 -1.11
CA ILE A 393 -10.29 17.64 -0.89
C ILE A 393 -11.43 18.58 -1.32
N TYR A 394 -11.76 19.53 -0.45
CA TYR A 394 -12.80 20.52 -0.71
C TYR A 394 -12.22 21.92 -0.57
N SER A 395 -12.59 22.82 -1.47
CA SER A 395 -12.31 24.25 -1.33
C SER A 395 -13.58 25.03 -1.03
N ILE A 396 -13.52 25.94 -0.05
CA ILE A 396 -14.60 26.88 0.27
C ILE A 396 -13.99 28.28 0.29
N GLY A 397 -14.23 29.08 -0.77
CA GLY A 397 -13.58 30.37 -0.94
C GLY A 397 -12.06 30.22 -1.11
N ASP A 398 -11.28 30.90 -0.25
CA ASP A 398 -9.82 30.82 -0.19
C ASP A 398 -9.32 29.67 0.71
N ARG A 399 -10.20 28.80 1.22
CA ARG A 399 -9.88 27.78 2.23
C ARG A 399 -9.88 26.38 1.65
N LEU A 400 -8.89 25.57 2.04
CA LEU A 400 -8.79 24.15 1.66
C LEU A 400 -9.04 23.26 2.87
N PHE A 401 -9.86 22.23 2.67
CA PHE A 401 -10.20 21.21 3.64
C PHE A 401 -9.86 19.83 3.07
N VAL A 402 -9.35 18.96 3.91
CA VAL A 402 -9.12 17.56 3.56
C VAL A 402 -9.92 16.69 4.51
N ASN A 403 -10.68 15.76 3.95
CA ASN A 403 -11.34 14.71 4.70
C ASN A 403 -10.51 13.43 4.55
N THR A 404 -9.94 12.98 5.67
CA THR A 404 -9.20 11.72 5.76
C THR A 404 -9.99 10.78 6.65
N ARG A 405 -10.31 9.57 6.15
CA ARG A 405 -10.96 8.56 6.97
C ARG A 405 -9.90 7.65 7.58
N GLY A 406 -9.47 7.97 8.80
CA GLY A 406 -8.71 7.04 9.64
C GLY A 406 -9.62 6.09 10.40
N ASP A 407 -9.09 4.95 10.85
CA ASP A 407 -9.80 3.84 11.52
C ASP A 407 -10.55 4.19 12.83
N SER A 408 -10.71 5.46 13.22
CA SER A 408 -11.46 5.80 14.43
C SER A 408 -12.20 7.15 14.50
N GLU A 409 -12.15 8.08 13.53
CA GLU A 409 -12.96 9.32 13.60
C GLU A 409 -13.01 10.03 12.23
N ASN A 410 -14.14 10.67 11.91
CA ASN A 410 -14.30 11.51 10.72
C ASN A 410 -13.70 12.90 11.00
N ASP A 411 -12.42 13.08 10.74
CA ASP A 411 -11.77 14.38 10.92
C ASP A 411 -11.78 15.19 9.62
N VAL A 412 -12.41 16.37 9.68
CA VAL A 412 -12.25 17.41 8.66
C VAL A 412 -11.14 18.34 9.12
N ILE A 413 -9.98 18.26 8.49
CA ILE A 413 -8.83 19.08 8.85
C ILE A 413 -8.79 20.31 7.95
N PHE A 414 -8.77 21.50 8.57
CA PHE A 414 -8.49 22.74 7.86
C PHE A 414 -6.98 22.83 7.55
N VAL A 415 -6.63 22.89 6.27
CA VAL A 415 -5.23 22.83 5.82
C VAL A 415 -4.62 24.23 5.61
N GLY A 416 -5.43 25.25 5.33
CA GLY A 416 -4.94 26.62 5.23
C GLY A 416 -5.76 27.55 4.33
N ARG A 417 -5.27 28.79 4.17
CA ARG A 417 -5.78 29.79 3.20
C ARG A 417 -4.85 29.87 1.98
N PHE A 418 -5.42 30.01 0.79
CA PHE A 418 -4.72 30.12 -0.49
C PHE A 418 -5.07 31.42 -1.21
N ASP A 419 -4.05 32.16 -1.64
CA ASP A 419 -4.17 33.23 -2.64
C ASP A 419 -4.00 32.63 -4.06
N PRO A 420 -4.96 32.76 -4.99
CA PRO A 420 -4.75 32.31 -6.37
C PRO A 420 -3.97 33.36 -7.21
N PRO A 421 -3.17 32.99 -8.25
CA PRO A 421 -3.12 31.70 -8.95
C PRO A 421 -1.70 31.23 -9.34
N GLN A 422 -0.77 30.98 -8.41
CA GLN A 422 0.58 30.47 -8.79
C GLN A 422 1.04 29.15 -8.17
N THR A 423 0.30 28.60 -7.21
CA THR A 423 0.74 27.39 -6.50
C THR A 423 0.00 26.16 -7.03
N GLY A 424 0.74 25.12 -7.42
CA GLY A 424 0.17 23.91 -8.02
C GLY A 424 -0.45 22.96 -6.98
N LEU A 425 -1.43 22.14 -7.38
CA LEU A 425 -2.07 21.13 -6.51
C LEU A 425 -1.04 20.17 -5.85
N SER A 426 0.07 19.91 -6.54
CA SER A 426 1.19 19.12 -6.02
C SER A 426 1.89 19.76 -4.80
N GLU A 427 1.96 21.09 -4.71
CA GLU A 427 2.50 21.80 -3.54
C GLU A 427 1.51 21.77 -2.36
N ALA A 428 0.21 21.82 -2.63
CA ALA A 428 -0.82 21.69 -1.60
C ALA A 428 -0.85 20.28 -0.98
N VAL A 429 -0.66 19.23 -1.80
CA VAL A 429 -0.59 17.84 -1.34
C VAL A 429 0.73 17.54 -0.60
N ALA A 430 1.83 18.20 -0.97
CA ALA A 430 3.10 18.08 -0.24
C ALA A 430 3.00 18.61 1.21
N LEU A 431 2.12 19.60 1.47
CA LEU A 431 1.89 20.19 2.79
C LEU A 431 1.00 19.34 3.71
N SER A 432 0.19 18.42 3.18
CA SER A 432 -0.70 17.58 3.98
C SER A 432 -0.07 16.28 4.48
N SER A 433 1.17 15.99 4.08
CA SER A 433 1.95 14.89 4.64
C SER A 433 2.70 15.39 5.88
N PHE A 434 2.63 14.68 7.00
CA PHE A 434 3.31 15.09 8.24
C PHE A 434 4.82 15.18 8.01
N TRP A 435 5.37 16.40 8.03
CA TRP A 435 6.81 16.66 8.04
C TRP A 435 7.18 17.35 9.35
N ARG A 436 8.33 16.99 9.93
CA ARG A 436 8.96 17.75 11.02
C ARG A 436 10.18 18.47 10.45
N GLU A 437 10.21 19.80 10.55
CA GLU A 437 11.38 20.60 10.21
C GLU A 437 12.49 20.30 11.23
N GLN A 438 13.56 19.64 10.80
CA GLN A 438 14.70 19.34 11.67
C GLN A 438 15.63 20.57 11.77
N SER A 439 15.72 21.35 10.69
CA SER A 439 16.35 22.66 10.61
C SER A 439 15.85 23.42 9.36
N PRO A 440 16.08 24.74 9.23
CA PRO A 440 15.59 25.52 8.10
C PRO A 440 16.01 24.96 6.75
N GLY A 441 15.05 24.37 6.03
CA GLY A 441 15.22 23.83 4.68
C GLY A 441 15.51 22.34 4.59
N GLU A 442 15.44 21.56 5.68
CA GLU A 442 15.63 20.11 5.66
C GLU A 442 14.42 19.37 6.26
N PHE A 443 13.80 18.51 5.43
CA PHE A 443 12.64 17.71 5.77
C PHE A 443 12.92 16.24 5.47
N SER A 444 12.67 15.34 6.43
CA SER A 444 12.74 13.89 6.25
C SER A 444 11.39 13.22 6.48
N CYS A 445 11.16 12.12 5.77
CA CYS A 445 10.00 11.25 5.90
C CYS A 445 10.50 9.90 6.44
N GLU A 446 10.05 9.51 7.62
CA GLU A 446 10.22 8.15 8.14
C GLU A 446 8.84 7.57 8.46
N LEU A 447 8.54 6.47 7.80
CA LEU A 447 7.49 5.52 8.18
C LEU A 447 8.24 4.31 8.70
N ASP A 448 8.42 4.21 10.02
CA ASP A 448 8.52 2.95 10.74
C ASP A 448 8.35 3.17 12.26
N GLU A 449 7.79 2.15 12.88
CA GLU A 449 7.35 2.04 14.27
C GLU A 449 8.44 2.43 15.29
N TRP A 450 8.09 3.28 16.27
CA TRP A 450 8.89 3.49 17.47
C TRP A 450 8.45 2.47 18.52
N GLU A 451 9.32 1.51 18.85
CA GLU A 451 9.15 0.66 20.04
C GLU A 451 9.36 1.52 21.30
N GLU A 452 8.41 1.45 22.23
CA GLU A 452 8.53 2.04 23.57
C GLU A 452 9.73 1.45 24.31
N GLY A 453 10.77 2.28 24.52
CA GLY A 453 11.81 2.04 25.51
C GLY A 453 13.22 1.89 24.96
N SER A 454 13.87 3.01 24.63
CA SER A 454 15.33 3.18 24.67
C SER A 454 15.66 4.68 24.86
N PRO A 455 16.77 5.00 25.53
CA PRO A 455 16.90 6.17 26.43
C PRO A 455 16.82 7.56 25.80
#